data_AF-A0AAD6T7Y4-F1
#
_entry.id   AF-A0AAD6T7Y4-F1
#
_cell.length_a   1.000
_cell.length_b   1.000
_cell.length_c   1.000
_cell.angle_alpha   90.00
_cell.angle_beta   90.00
_cell.angle_gamma   90.00
#
_symmetry.space_group_name_H-M   'P 1'
#
loop_
_entity.id
_entity.type
_entity.pdbx_description
1 polymer ?
#
loop_
_entity_poly.entity_id
_entity_poly.type
_entity_poly.pdbx_seq_one_letter_code
_entity_poly.pdbx_strand_id
1 'polypeptide(L)'
;MSTSSPLSAFENKARIHAHIMFFGYLVALPLGIFIPRYLRTFFRGWFWPHAIMNFFITGPLIFTGFALGYQTTTTSGFPHFTDPHQKAGLALFIMYLIQVFLGAFIHWIKFPFRFPGGRHPQNYLHAILGLSIIGLASWQTHYGLWTEWGLITGDIHPVNSRCRHFWLGIVIVRPLSFPSLPALTLAVSQAIWAIYGLGLLLLPRQFKQEAASRRAKEEGAKDDVNLI
;
A
#
# COMPACT_ATOMS: atom_id res chain seq x y z
N MET A 1 3.86 -29.59 -31.01
CA MET A 1 4.57 -28.41 -30.47
C MET A 1 3.62 -27.22 -30.58
N SER A 2 3.01 -26.76 -29.49
CA SER A 2 2.17 -25.55 -29.55
C SER A 2 3.10 -24.33 -29.59
N THR A 3 3.30 -23.76 -30.77
CA THR A 3 3.83 -22.41 -30.91
C THR A 3 2.77 -21.46 -30.35
N SER A 4 2.90 -21.07 -29.09
CA SER A 4 2.05 -20.05 -28.48
C SER A 4 2.15 -18.77 -29.32
N SER A 5 1.01 -18.25 -29.77
CA SER A 5 0.94 -16.95 -30.45
C SER A 5 1.66 -15.89 -29.61
N PRO A 6 2.34 -14.90 -30.21
CA PRO A 6 2.82 -13.75 -29.46
C PRO A 6 1.64 -12.98 -28.85
N LEU A 7 1.89 -12.32 -27.71
CA LEU A 7 0.93 -11.38 -27.13
C LEU A 7 0.66 -10.23 -28.09
N SER A 8 -0.59 -9.80 -28.16
CA SER A 8 -0.95 -8.54 -28.82
C SER A 8 -0.29 -7.35 -28.13
N ALA A 9 -0.18 -6.22 -28.83
CA ALA A 9 0.33 -4.98 -28.25
C ALA A 9 -0.50 -4.52 -27.04
N PHE A 10 -1.82 -4.76 -27.08
CA PHE A 10 -2.74 -4.50 -25.98
C PHE A 10 -2.41 -5.37 -24.76
N GLU A 11 -2.36 -6.70 -24.93
CA GLU A 11 -2.06 -7.63 -23.83
C GLU A 11 -0.68 -7.39 -23.23
N ASN A 12 0.32 -7.09 -24.08
CA ASN A 12 1.67 -6.80 -23.60
C ASN A 12 1.68 -5.53 -22.73
N LYS A 13 0.97 -4.47 -23.13
CA LYS A 13 0.85 -3.23 -22.34
C LYS A 13 0.09 -3.46 -21.03
N ALA A 14 -1.04 -4.18 -21.09
CA ALA A 14 -1.82 -4.57 -19.91
C ALA A 14 -0.98 -5.40 -18.92
N ARG A 15 -0.17 -6.34 -19.44
CA ARG A 15 0.76 -7.14 -18.64
C ARG A 15 1.81 -6.27 -17.96
N ILE A 16 2.44 -5.34 -18.67
CA ILE A 16 3.45 -4.44 -18.09
C ILE A 16 2.81 -3.56 -17.00
N HIS A 17 1.63 -3.00 -17.27
CA HIS A 17 0.83 -2.27 -16.27
C HIS A 17 0.62 -3.12 -15.00
N ALA A 18 0.17 -4.37 -15.15
CA ALA A 18 -0.09 -5.26 -14.03
C ALA A 18 1.17 -5.51 -13.18
N HIS A 19 2.33 -5.73 -13.80
CA HIS A 19 3.59 -5.93 -13.07
C HIS A 19 4.02 -4.67 -12.33
N ILE A 20 4.00 -3.52 -12.99
CA ILE A 20 4.43 -2.25 -12.38
C ILE A 20 3.50 -1.88 -11.20
N MET A 21 2.18 -2.03 -11.37
CA MET A 21 1.22 -1.78 -10.29
C MET A 21 1.38 -2.76 -9.13
N PHE A 22 1.63 -4.03 -9.43
CA PHE A 22 1.93 -5.04 -8.41
C PHE A 22 3.14 -4.64 -7.55
N PHE A 23 4.27 -4.32 -8.19
CA PHE A 23 5.47 -3.93 -7.46
C PHE A 23 5.31 -2.59 -6.72
N GLY A 24 4.58 -1.63 -7.30
CA GLY A 24 4.29 -0.36 -6.64
C GLY A 24 3.42 -0.53 -5.39
N TYR A 25 2.20 -1.03 -5.56
CA TYR A 25 1.21 -1.05 -4.47
C TYR A 25 1.42 -2.17 -3.45
N LEU A 26 2.03 -3.30 -3.84
CA LEU A 26 1.99 -4.51 -3.02
C LEU A 26 3.37 -5.07 -2.67
N VAL A 27 4.43 -4.43 -3.15
CA VAL A 27 5.79 -4.66 -2.68
C VAL A 27 6.35 -3.39 -2.07
N ALA A 28 6.47 -2.31 -2.86
CA ALA A 28 7.13 -1.09 -2.43
C ALA A 28 6.36 -0.35 -1.31
N LEU A 29 5.03 -0.18 -1.43
CA LEU A 29 4.23 0.42 -0.34
C LEU A 29 4.30 -0.39 0.98
N PRO A 30 4.08 -1.73 1.00
CA PRO A 30 4.26 -2.52 2.22
C PRO A 30 5.65 -2.39 2.85
N LEU A 31 6.73 -2.42 2.04
CA LEU A 31 8.08 -2.15 2.53
C LEU A 31 8.16 -0.75 3.18
N GLY A 32 7.55 0.24 2.53
CA GLY A 32 7.41 1.59 3.05
C GLY A 32 6.69 1.65 4.40
N ILE A 33 5.69 0.80 4.63
CA ILE A 33 4.95 0.69 5.90
C ILE A 33 5.80 -0.01 6.97
N PHE A 34 6.59 -1.02 6.60
CA PHE A 34 7.42 -1.76 7.54
C PHE A 34 8.56 -0.90 8.11
N ILE A 35 9.12 0.02 7.35
CA ILE A 35 10.17 0.94 7.81
C ILE A 35 9.77 1.64 9.13
N PRO A 36 8.72 2.48 9.20
CA PRO A 36 8.33 3.14 10.44
C PRO A 36 7.85 2.15 11.51
N ARG A 37 7.33 0.99 11.11
CA ARG A 37 6.82 -0.02 12.03
C ARG A 37 7.95 -0.65 12.86
N TYR A 38 9.05 -1.00 12.21
CA TYR A 38 10.21 -1.65 12.86
C TYR A 38 11.33 -0.68 13.22
N LEU A 39 11.68 0.22 12.31
CA LEU A 39 12.89 1.04 12.42
C LEU A 39 12.73 2.18 13.44
N ARG A 40 11.52 2.71 13.62
CA ARG A 40 11.23 3.82 14.56
C ARG A 40 11.61 3.50 16.01
N THR A 41 11.56 2.22 16.38
CA THR A 41 11.90 1.75 17.74
C THR A 41 13.41 1.86 18.04
N PHE A 42 14.24 1.75 17.00
CA PHE A 42 15.70 1.57 17.14
C PHE A 42 16.51 2.71 16.52
N PHE A 43 15.94 3.46 15.56
CA PHE A 43 16.67 4.46 14.79
C PHE A 43 15.85 5.74 14.62
N ARG A 44 16.43 6.88 15.00
CA ARG A 44 15.78 8.20 14.96
C ARG A 44 15.54 8.72 13.53
N GLY A 45 16.40 8.32 12.57
CA GLY A 45 16.30 8.74 11.17
C GLY A 45 15.30 7.96 10.33
N TRP A 46 14.38 7.19 10.92
CA TRP A 46 13.43 6.31 10.21
C TRP A 46 12.56 7.01 9.16
N PHE A 47 12.35 8.32 9.30
CA PHE A 47 11.52 9.10 8.39
C PHE A 47 12.07 9.12 6.96
N TRP A 48 13.38 9.34 6.79
CA TRP A 48 13.96 9.46 5.45
C TRP A 48 13.86 8.16 4.65
N PRO A 49 14.22 6.98 5.19
CA PRO A 49 13.98 5.71 4.50
C PRO A 49 12.49 5.50 4.17
N HIS A 50 11.58 5.88 5.06
CA HIS A 50 10.14 5.78 4.82
C HIS A 50 9.68 6.69 3.66
N ALA A 51 10.15 7.93 3.65
CA ALA A 51 9.85 8.90 2.59
C ALA A 51 10.46 8.47 1.25
N ILE A 52 11.71 8.00 1.24
CA ILE A 52 12.39 7.49 0.04
C ILE A 52 11.62 6.33 -0.56
N MET A 53 11.25 5.34 0.25
CA MET A 53 10.50 4.19 -0.24
C MET A 53 9.13 4.60 -0.81
N ASN A 54 8.35 5.41 -0.10
CA ASN A 54 6.97 5.72 -0.51
C ASN A 54 6.87 6.81 -1.58
N PHE A 55 7.76 7.80 -1.59
CA PHE A 55 7.71 8.91 -2.53
C PHE A 55 8.62 8.67 -3.74
N PHE A 56 9.91 8.44 -3.51
CA PHE A 56 10.91 8.40 -4.58
C PHE A 56 10.96 7.06 -5.31
N ILE A 57 10.67 5.94 -4.63
CA ILE A 57 10.64 4.62 -5.27
C ILE A 57 9.23 4.28 -5.72
N THR A 58 8.27 4.34 -4.80
CA THR A 58 6.90 3.90 -5.10
C THR A 58 6.15 4.88 -6.00
N GLY A 59 6.41 6.19 -5.88
CA GLY A 59 5.78 7.22 -6.71
C GLY A 59 5.98 6.96 -8.20
N PRO A 60 7.23 6.91 -8.70
CA PRO A 60 7.48 6.62 -10.12
C PRO A 60 6.81 5.34 -10.62
N LEU A 61 6.79 4.26 -9.82
CA LEU A 61 6.08 3.03 -10.17
C LEU A 61 4.57 3.25 -10.32
N ILE A 62 3.92 3.90 -9.35
CA ILE A 62 2.48 4.16 -9.40
C ILE A 62 2.11 5.10 -10.55
N PHE A 63 2.87 6.17 -10.77
CA PHE A 63 2.62 7.10 -11.89
C PHE A 63 2.81 6.40 -13.24
N THR A 64 3.88 5.62 -13.41
CA THR A 64 4.13 4.86 -14.65
C THR A 64 3.05 3.81 -14.87
N GLY A 65 2.70 3.05 -13.84
CA GLY A 65 1.64 2.06 -13.89
C GLY A 65 0.30 2.69 -14.26
N PHE A 66 -0.07 3.82 -13.63
CA PHE A 66 -1.32 4.51 -13.92
C PHE A 66 -1.37 5.01 -15.36
N ALA A 67 -0.29 5.62 -15.84
CA ALA A 67 -0.17 6.08 -17.23
C ALA A 67 -0.32 4.92 -18.23
N LEU A 68 0.30 3.77 -17.97
CA LEU A 68 0.14 2.57 -18.81
C LEU A 68 -1.29 2.02 -18.78
N GLY A 69 -1.95 2.06 -17.62
CA GLY A 69 -3.36 1.66 -17.49
C GLY A 69 -4.26 2.54 -18.35
N TYR A 70 -4.08 3.87 -18.26
CA TYR A 70 -4.78 4.84 -19.09
C TYR A 70 -4.54 4.55 -20.59
N GLN A 71 -3.28 4.43 -21.02
CA GLN A 71 -2.94 4.14 -22.42
C GLN A 71 -3.50 2.79 -22.90
N THR A 72 -3.63 1.81 -22.01
CA THR A 72 -4.22 0.50 -22.33
C THR A 72 -5.69 0.67 -22.68
N THR A 73 -6.45 1.40 -21.87
CA THR A 73 -7.86 1.75 -22.17
C THR A 73 -7.99 2.57 -23.46
N THR A 74 -7.10 3.53 -23.70
CA THR A 74 -7.11 4.28 -24.98
C THR A 74 -6.89 3.34 -26.17
N THR A 75 -6.01 2.34 -26.03
CA THR A 75 -5.69 1.39 -27.11
C THR A 75 -6.85 0.43 -27.39
N SER A 76 -7.68 0.11 -26.40
CA SER A 76 -8.84 -0.76 -26.61
C SER A 76 -10.02 -0.06 -27.29
N GLY A 77 -10.00 1.28 -27.37
CA GLY A 77 -11.10 2.07 -27.94
C GLY A 77 -12.34 2.17 -27.04
N PHE A 78 -12.27 1.62 -25.82
CA PHE A 78 -13.35 1.74 -24.83
C PHE A 78 -13.26 3.06 -24.06
N PRO A 79 -14.39 3.56 -23.51
CA PRO A 79 -14.36 4.74 -22.66
C PRO A 79 -13.55 4.52 -21.37
N HIS A 80 -12.99 5.61 -20.84
CA HIS A 80 -12.23 5.57 -19.59
C HIS A 80 -13.14 5.61 -18.35
N PHE A 81 -12.67 4.93 -17.29
CA PHE A 81 -13.24 4.87 -15.95
C PHE A 81 -14.67 4.31 -15.88
N THR A 82 -15.00 3.34 -16.73
CA THR A 82 -16.34 2.75 -16.78
C THR A 82 -16.48 1.48 -15.94
N ASP A 83 -15.48 0.62 -15.95
CA ASP A 83 -15.50 -0.65 -15.21
C ASP A 83 -15.02 -0.52 -13.75
N PRO A 84 -15.32 -1.51 -12.89
CA PRO A 84 -14.90 -1.50 -11.49
C PRO A 84 -13.38 -1.44 -11.28
N HIS A 85 -12.58 -2.07 -12.15
CA HIS A 85 -11.12 -2.08 -12.04
C HIS A 85 -10.54 -0.69 -12.28
N GLN A 86 -10.99 0.01 -13.32
CA GLN A 86 -10.56 1.37 -13.63
C GLN A 86 -10.99 2.38 -12.55
N LYS A 87 -12.23 2.28 -12.05
CA LYS A 87 -12.74 3.16 -10.98
C LYS A 87 -11.95 2.97 -9.68
N ALA A 88 -11.70 1.72 -9.29
CA ALA A 88 -10.90 1.44 -8.10
C ALA A 88 -9.43 1.83 -8.27
N GLY A 89 -8.86 1.64 -9.47
CA GLY A 89 -7.52 2.10 -9.81
C GLY A 89 -7.37 3.62 -9.70
N LEU A 90 -8.35 4.38 -10.18
CA LEU A 90 -8.41 5.84 -10.01
C LEU A 90 -8.51 6.24 -8.53
N ALA A 91 -9.38 5.56 -7.78
CA ALA A 91 -9.51 5.79 -6.34
C ALA A 91 -8.17 5.53 -5.62
N LEU A 92 -7.49 4.42 -5.91
CA LEU A 92 -6.17 4.09 -5.36
C LEU A 92 -5.10 5.14 -5.70
N PHE A 93 -5.12 5.66 -6.92
CA PHE A 93 -4.19 6.71 -7.33
C PHE A 93 -4.42 8.00 -6.53
N ILE A 94 -5.68 8.44 -6.43
CA ILE A 94 -6.05 9.63 -5.63
C ILE A 94 -5.71 9.42 -4.15
N MET A 95 -6.06 8.27 -3.57
CA MET A 95 -5.74 7.94 -2.18
C MET A 95 -4.23 7.96 -1.93
N TYR A 96 -3.42 7.44 -2.86
CA TYR A 96 -1.96 7.50 -2.76
C TYR A 96 -1.45 8.95 -2.74
N LEU A 97 -1.94 9.81 -3.64
CA LEU A 97 -1.56 11.24 -3.64
C LEU A 97 -1.91 11.91 -2.31
N ILE A 98 -3.15 11.71 -1.84
CA ILE A 98 -3.59 12.22 -0.53
C ILE A 98 -2.70 11.70 0.59
N GLN A 99 -2.33 10.42 0.56
CA GLN A 99 -1.49 9.79 1.57
C GLN A 99 -0.08 10.40 1.62
N VAL A 100 0.52 10.68 0.45
CA VAL A 100 1.82 11.34 0.33
C VAL A 100 1.75 12.77 0.84
N PHE A 101 0.75 13.55 0.40
CA PHE A 101 0.54 14.93 0.86
C PHE A 101 0.27 14.99 2.35
N LEU A 102 -0.58 14.11 2.89
CA LEU A 102 -0.85 14.00 4.31
C LEU A 102 0.42 13.63 5.08
N GLY A 103 1.23 12.70 4.57
CA GLY A 103 2.53 12.36 5.16
C GLY A 103 3.45 13.56 5.25
N ALA A 104 3.61 14.33 4.17
CA ALA A 104 4.39 15.56 4.18
C ALA A 104 3.80 16.58 5.16
N PHE A 105 2.51 16.86 5.05
CA PHE A 105 1.80 17.79 5.92
C PHE A 105 2.03 17.51 7.40
N ILE A 106 1.94 16.25 7.83
CA ILE A 106 2.13 15.86 9.24
C ILE A 106 3.55 16.12 9.73
N HIS A 107 4.55 15.98 8.84
CA HIS A 107 5.94 16.16 9.20
C HIS A 107 6.36 17.63 9.22
N TRP A 108 5.84 18.46 8.31
CA TRP A 108 6.21 19.88 8.19
C TRP A 108 5.27 20.84 8.93
N ILE A 109 4.01 20.49 9.14
CA ILE A 109 3.01 21.36 9.78
C ILE A 109 2.64 20.77 11.14
N LYS A 110 3.06 21.47 12.21
CA LYS A 110 2.75 21.13 13.61
C LYS A 110 1.74 22.11 14.15
N PHE A 111 0.53 21.64 14.46
CA PHE A 111 -0.44 22.47 15.18
C PHE A 111 -0.16 22.47 16.69
N PRO A 112 -0.54 23.51 17.42
CA PRO A 112 -0.60 23.44 18.87
C PRO A 112 -1.76 22.53 19.27
N PHE A 113 -1.49 21.28 19.67
CA PHE A 113 -2.52 20.35 20.14
C PHE A 113 -2.62 20.40 21.66
N ARG A 114 -3.81 20.74 22.16
CA ARG A 114 -4.09 20.98 23.58
C ARG A 114 -4.61 19.77 24.35
N PHE A 115 -4.66 18.56 23.75
CA PHE A 115 -5.10 17.37 24.48
C PHE A 115 -3.92 16.63 25.12
N PRO A 116 -3.98 16.29 26.42
CA PRO A 116 -2.90 15.59 27.11
C PRO A 116 -2.62 14.21 26.49
N GLY A 117 -1.34 13.95 26.16
CA GLY A 117 -0.81 12.59 26.02
C GLY A 117 -0.98 11.86 24.68
N GLY A 118 -1.73 12.41 23.71
CA GLY A 118 -2.02 11.75 22.43
C GLY A 118 -1.15 12.19 21.24
N ARG A 119 -1.12 11.37 20.16
CA ARG A 119 -0.66 11.83 18.84
C ARG A 119 -1.75 12.69 18.20
N HIS A 120 -1.36 13.62 17.32
CA HIS A 120 -2.35 14.39 16.57
C HIS A 120 -3.24 13.46 15.71
N PRO A 121 -4.56 13.76 15.58
CA PRO A 121 -5.52 12.97 14.79
C PRO A 121 -5.05 12.61 13.38
N GLN A 122 -4.38 13.56 12.71
CA GLN A 122 -3.74 13.39 11.40
C GLN A 122 -2.82 12.16 11.30
N ASN A 123 -2.10 11.79 12.37
CA ASN A 123 -1.23 10.60 12.37
C ASN A 123 -2.05 9.30 12.29
N TYR A 124 -3.20 9.26 12.96
CA TYR A 124 -4.10 8.11 12.90
C TYR A 124 -4.77 8.04 11.53
N LEU A 125 -5.22 9.17 10.98
CA LEU A 125 -5.75 9.26 9.63
C LEU A 125 -4.74 8.73 8.59
N HIS A 126 -3.47 9.15 8.69
CA HIS A 126 -2.41 8.69 7.79
C HIS A 126 -2.16 7.18 7.90
N ALA A 127 -2.18 6.63 9.11
CA ALA A 127 -2.03 5.19 9.30
C ALA A 127 -3.22 4.40 8.74
N ILE A 128 -4.45 4.85 9.02
CA ILE A 128 -5.69 4.21 8.57
C ILE A 128 -5.78 4.26 7.04
N LEU A 129 -5.59 5.45 6.44
CA LEU A 129 -5.60 5.63 4.99
C LEU A 129 -4.55 4.74 4.31
N GLY A 130 -3.33 4.69 4.85
CA GLY A 130 -2.27 3.81 4.35
C GLY A 130 -2.67 2.32 4.34
N LEU A 131 -3.29 1.83 5.41
CA LEU A 131 -3.77 0.44 5.47
C LEU A 131 -4.95 0.19 4.52
N SER A 132 -5.86 1.16 4.38
CA SER A 132 -6.96 1.09 3.43
C SER A 132 -6.48 1.02 1.98
N ILE A 133 -5.40 1.73 1.64
CA ILE A 133 -4.76 1.65 0.30
C ILE A 133 -4.28 0.22 0.04
N ILE A 134 -3.57 -0.41 0.99
CA ILE A 134 -3.10 -1.80 0.83
C ILE A 134 -4.28 -2.77 0.68
N GLY A 135 -5.34 -2.60 1.48
CA GLY A 135 -6.55 -3.43 1.39
C GLY A 135 -7.26 -3.30 0.04
N LEU A 136 -7.43 -2.06 -0.45
CA LEU A 136 -8.07 -1.82 -1.74
C LEU A 136 -7.20 -2.29 -2.92
N ALA A 137 -5.88 -2.07 -2.87
CA ALA A 137 -4.95 -2.56 -3.89
C ALA A 137 -4.92 -4.09 -3.96
N SER A 138 -5.07 -4.73 -2.80
CA SER A 138 -5.25 -6.18 -2.70
C SER A 138 -6.49 -6.64 -3.47
N TRP A 139 -7.64 -6.03 -3.18
CA TRP A 139 -8.86 -6.35 -3.92
C TRP A 139 -8.73 -6.06 -5.42
N GLN A 140 -8.17 -4.90 -5.79
CA GLN A 140 -8.05 -4.46 -7.19
C GLN A 140 -7.15 -5.40 -8.01
N THR A 141 -6.05 -5.88 -7.43
CA THR A 141 -5.16 -6.83 -8.08
C THR A 141 -5.82 -8.20 -8.23
N HIS A 142 -6.54 -8.68 -7.22
CA HIS A 142 -7.31 -9.92 -7.33
C HIS A 142 -8.37 -9.82 -8.44
N TYR A 143 -9.15 -8.74 -8.46
CA TYR A 143 -10.14 -8.50 -9.51
C TYR A 143 -9.48 -8.45 -10.91
N GLY A 144 -8.32 -7.79 -11.02
CA GLY A 144 -7.55 -7.74 -12.25
C GLY A 144 -7.13 -9.12 -12.78
N LEU A 145 -6.61 -9.97 -11.90
CA LEU A 145 -6.09 -11.29 -12.24
C LEU A 145 -7.17 -12.36 -12.51
N TRP A 146 -8.32 -12.29 -11.84
CA TRP A 146 -9.39 -13.30 -11.94
C TRP A 146 -10.56 -12.90 -12.85
N THR A 147 -10.79 -11.61 -13.04
CA THR A 147 -11.99 -11.12 -13.72
C THR A 147 -11.60 -10.27 -14.91
N GLU A 148 -10.92 -9.13 -14.68
CA GLU A 148 -10.66 -8.15 -15.74
C GLU A 148 -9.82 -8.73 -16.88
N TRP A 149 -8.77 -9.49 -16.57
CA TRP A 149 -7.90 -10.07 -17.58
C TRP A 149 -8.69 -10.95 -18.57
N GLY A 150 -9.48 -11.90 -18.05
CA GLY A 150 -10.25 -12.81 -18.89
C GLY A 150 -11.33 -12.09 -19.69
N LEU A 151 -12.01 -11.11 -19.08
CA LEU A 151 -13.05 -10.33 -19.75
C LEU A 151 -12.52 -9.49 -20.90
N ILE A 152 -11.38 -8.81 -20.72
CA ILE A 152 -10.89 -7.84 -21.70
C ILE A 152 -9.99 -8.49 -22.76
N THR A 153 -9.26 -9.54 -22.43
CA THR A 153 -8.38 -10.26 -23.38
C THR A 153 -9.05 -11.44 -24.06
N GLY A 154 -10.26 -11.82 -23.62
CA GLY A 154 -10.93 -13.05 -24.05
C GLY A 154 -10.22 -14.32 -23.55
N ASP A 155 -9.27 -14.19 -22.61
CA ASP A 155 -8.45 -15.27 -22.04
C ASP A 155 -7.67 -16.09 -23.08
N ILE A 156 -7.34 -15.48 -24.23
CA ILE A 156 -6.51 -16.08 -25.29
C ILE A 156 -5.13 -16.48 -24.72
N HIS A 157 -4.56 -15.59 -23.90
CA HIS A 157 -3.35 -15.85 -23.13
C HIS A 157 -3.67 -15.75 -21.63
N PRO A 158 -4.05 -16.87 -20.99
CA PRO A 158 -4.51 -16.82 -19.60
C PRO A 158 -3.39 -16.44 -18.64
N VAL A 159 -3.75 -15.73 -17.55
CA VAL A 159 -2.81 -15.45 -16.46
C VAL A 159 -2.27 -16.76 -15.90
N ASN A 160 -0.95 -16.91 -15.91
CA ASN A 160 -0.24 -18.08 -15.39
C ASN A 160 -0.70 -18.41 -13.96
N SER A 161 -1.12 -19.66 -13.73
CA SER A 161 -1.60 -20.12 -12.43
C SER A 161 -0.57 -19.95 -11.31
N ARG A 162 0.74 -19.96 -11.62
CA ARG A 162 1.79 -19.66 -10.64
C ARG A 162 1.73 -18.22 -10.15
N CYS A 163 1.42 -17.25 -11.02
CA CYS A 163 1.22 -15.86 -10.62
C CYS A 163 -0.03 -15.73 -9.75
N ARG A 164 -1.12 -16.43 -10.08
CA ARG A 164 -2.33 -16.49 -9.25
C ARG A 164 -2.05 -17.12 -7.89
N HIS A 165 -1.34 -18.25 -7.82
CA HIS A 165 -0.99 -18.88 -6.54
C HIS A 165 -0.01 -18.03 -5.71
N PHE A 166 0.96 -17.41 -6.37
CA PHE A 166 1.85 -16.46 -5.70
C PHE A 166 1.05 -15.30 -5.10
N TRP A 167 0.10 -14.73 -5.84
CA TRP A 167 -0.84 -13.73 -5.37
C TRP A 167 -1.65 -14.19 -4.15
N LEU A 168 -2.24 -15.39 -4.24
CA LEU A 168 -2.92 -16.06 -3.13
C LEU A 168 -1.99 -16.42 -1.98
N GLY A 169 -0.66 -16.32 -2.14
CA GLY A 169 0.38 -16.61 -1.15
C GLY A 169 0.86 -15.38 -0.38
N ILE A 170 0.65 -14.17 -0.91
CA ILE A 170 1.10 -12.91 -0.30
C ILE A 170 0.01 -12.05 0.37
N VAL A 171 -1.26 -12.13 -0.09
CA VAL A 171 -2.25 -11.08 0.19
C VAL A 171 -3.61 -11.55 0.75
N ILE A 172 -4.16 -12.66 0.28
CA ILE A 172 -5.47 -13.18 0.71
C ILE A 172 -5.53 -13.54 2.20
N VAL A 173 -6.31 -12.72 2.90
CA VAL A 173 -7.16 -13.09 4.03
C VAL A 173 -8.46 -13.65 3.45
N ARG A 174 -8.71 -14.96 3.59
CA ARG A 174 -10.02 -15.52 3.24
C ARG A 174 -11.02 -15.05 4.30
N PRO A 175 -12.19 -14.49 3.93
CA PRO A 175 -13.25 -14.21 4.89
C PRO A 175 -13.71 -15.53 5.50
N LEU A 176 -13.90 -15.56 6.83
CA LEU A 176 -14.33 -16.73 7.61
C LEU A 176 -15.75 -17.26 7.25
N SER A 177 -16.36 -16.81 6.15
CA SER A 177 -17.80 -16.94 5.87
C SER A 177 -18.15 -17.88 4.70
N PHE A 178 -17.24 -18.71 4.20
CA PHE A 178 -17.54 -19.74 3.18
C PHE A 178 -17.32 -21.15 3.74
N PRO A 179 -18.37 -21.85 4.21
CA PRO A 179 -18.25 -23.12 4.94
C PRO A 179 -18.08 -24.38 4.07
N SER A 180 -17.87 -24.28 2.75
CA SER A 180 -17.94 -25.44 1.84
C SER A 180 -16.68 -25.78 1.04
N LEU A 181 -15.48 -25.37 1.46
CA LEU A 181 -14.23 -25.85 0.83
C LEU A 181 -13.39 -26.67 1.82
N PRO A 182 -12.78 -27.80 1.38
CA PRO A 182 -12.08 -28.73 2.23
C PRO A 182 -10.92 -28.06 2.98
N ALA A 183 -10.75 -28.43 4.24
CA ALA A 183 -9.84 -27.83 5.23
C ALA A 183 -8.34 -27.81 4.86
N LEU A 184 -7.96 -28.32 3.68
CA LEU A 184 -6.59 -28.33 3.16
C LEU A 184 -6.27 -27.12 2.25
N THR A 185 -7.19 -26.18 2.04
CA THR A 185 -6.96 -24.89 1.36
C THR A 185 -6.95 -23.70 2.34
N LEU A 186 -6.50 -23.94 3.57
CA LEU A 186 -6.38 -22.94 4.66
C LEU A 186 -4.93 -22.46 4.88
N ALA A 187 -4.09 -22.50 3.84
CA ALA A 187 -2.82 -21.76 3.86
C ALA A 187 -3.11 -20.30 3.51
N VAL A 188 -3.44 -19.54 4.54
CA VAL A 188 -3.68 -18.10 4.47
C VAL A 188 -2.41 -17.40 3.98
N SER A 189 -2.52 -16.59 2.96
CA SER A 189 -1.47 -15.63 2.67
C SER A 189 -1.55 -14.43 3.60
N GLN A 190 -0.81 -14.56 4.69
CA GLN A 190 -0.74 -13.59 5.77
C GLN A 190 0.51 -12.73 5.68
N ALA A 191 1.47 -12.96 4.77
CA ALA A 191 2.83 -12.44 4.93
C ALA A 191 2.87 -10.93 5.23
N ILE A 192 2.20 -10.10 4.43
CA ILE A 192 2.16 -8.65 4.66
C ILE A 192 1.49 -8.31 6.00
N TRP A 193 0.32 -8.89 6.27
CA TRP A 193 -0.48 -8.60 7.46
C TRP A 193 0.12 -9.17 8.75
N ALA A 194 0.75 -10.34 8.69
CA ALA A 194 1.44 -11.01 9.78
C ALA A 194 2.71 -10.25 10.14
N ILE A 195 3.52 -9.85 9.15
CA ILE A 195 4.68 -8.98 9.38
C ILE A 195 4.18 -7.67 10.00
N TYR A 196 3.19 -7.03 9.41
CA TYR A 196 2.61 -5.80 9.98
C TYR A 196 2.15 -6.00 11.44
N GLY A 197 1.44 -7.09 11.71
CA GLY A 197 0.91 -7.47 13.02
C GLY A 197 2.00 -7.74 14.06
N LEU A 198 3.05 -8.48 13.70
CA LEU A 198 4.23 -8.70 14.56
C LEU A 198 4.89 -7.37 14.93
N GLY A 199 4.96 -6.43 13.98
CA GLY A 199 5.46 -5.09 14.24
C GLY A 199 4.62 -4.30 15.26
N LEU A 200 3.33 -4.62 15.43
CA LEU A 200 2.48 -3.96 16.43
C LEU A 200 2.92 -4.27 17.86
N LEU A 201 3.63 -5.38 18.09
CA LEU A 201 4.22 -5.72 19.40
C LEU A 201 5.23 -4.66 19.88
N LEU A 202 5.77 -3.85 18.96
CA LEU A 202 6.69 -2.76 19.29
C LEU A 202 5.98 -1.47 19.71
N LEU A 203 4.66 -1.35 19.53
CA LEU A 203 3.90 -0.15 19.85
C LEU A 203 4.02 0.32 21.31
N PRO A 204 3.91 -0.56 22.33
CA PRO A 204 4.04 -0.11 23.72
C PRO A 204 5.39 0.56 24.00
N ARG A 205 6.47 0.05 23.38
CA ARG A 205 7.80 0.64 23.49
C ARG A 205 7.87 1.99 22.78
N GLN A 206 7.32 2.11 21.57
CA GLN A 206 7.26 3.37 20.84
C GLN A 206 6.49 4.45 21.61
N PHE A 207 5.34 4.10 22.22
CA PHE A 207 4.58 5.06 23.02
C PHE A 207 5.34 5.52 24.27
N LYS A 208 6.06 4.63 24.95
CA LYS A 208 6.92 5.00 26.09
C LYS A 208 8.05 5.95 25.66
N GLN A 209 8.71 5.68 24.53
CA GLN A 209 9.76 6.55 23.97
C GLN A 209 9.23 7.93 23.60
N GLU A 210 8.05 8.00 22.97
CA GLU A 210 7.42 9.27 22.62
C GLU A 210 6.99 10.07 23.85
N ALA A 211 6.45 9.41 24.88
CA ALA A 211 6.09 10.05 26.15
C ALA A 211 7.33 10.62 26.85
N ALA A 212 8.42 9.87 26.92
CA ALA A 212 9.68 10.34 27.49
C ALA A 212 10.25 11.54 26.71
N SER A 213 10.23 11.49 25.37
CA SER A 213 10.70 12.61 24.54
C SER A 213 9.85 13.87 24.70
N ARG A 214 8.56 13.76 25.03
CA ARG A 214 7.70 14.91 25.33
C ARG A 214 8.05 15.53 26.68
N ARG A 215 8.18 14.72 27.73
CA ARG A 215 8.56 15.19 29.07
C ARG A 215 9.90 15.94 29.05
N ALA A 216 10.90 15.38 28.38
CA ALA A 216 12.21 16.04 28.25
C ALA A 216 12.14 17.41 27.55
N LYS A 217 11.22 17.59 26.58
CA LYS A 217 10.99 18.90 25.93
C LYS A 217 10.27 19.88 26.85
N GLU A 218 9.31 19.40 27.63
CA GLU A 218 8.58 20.23 28.61
C GLU A 218 9.49 20.69 29.75
N GLU A 219 10.44 19.84 30.19
CA GLU A 219 11.45 20.18 31.19
C GLU A 219 12.44 21.20 30.64
N GLY A 220 13.06 20.95 29.48
CA GLY A 220 14.00 21.91 28.89
C GLY A 220 13.38 23.28 28.59
N ALA A 221 12.11 23.32 28.15
CA ALA A 221 11.40 24.58 27.94
C ALA A 221 11.15 25.37 29.24
N LYS A 222 11.05 24.70 30.40
CA LYS A 222 10.92 25.40 31.69
C LYS A 222 12.25 25.96 32.15
N ASP A 223 13.34 25.24 31.91
CA ASP A 223 14.69 25.70 32.26
C ASP A 223 15.06 26.96 31.46
N ASP A 224 14.74 27.00 30.17
CA ASP A 224 14.93 28.19 29.31
C ASP A 224 14.14 29.42 29.80
N VAL A 225 12.93 29.21 30.35
CA VAL A 225 12.09 30.30 30.90
C VAL A 225 12.64 30.81 32.24
N ASN A 226 13.27 29.96 33.05
CA ASN A 226 13.83 30.34 34.35
C ASN A 226 15.20 31.06 34.25
N LEU A 227 15.82 31.06 33.07
CA LEU A 227 17.10 31.73 32.80
C LEU A 227 16.96 33.16 32.24
N ILE A 228 15.72 33.66 32.11
CA ILE A 228 15.38 35.02 31.64
C ILE A 228 14.84 35.83 32.82
#